data_AF-B0CUH2-F1
#
_entry.id   AF-B0CUH2-F1
#
_cell.length_a   1.000
_cell.length_b   1.000
_cell.length_c   1.000
_cell.angle_alpha   90.00
_cell.angle_beta   90.00
_cell.angle_gamma   90.00
#
_symmetry.space_group_name_H-M   'P 1'
#
loop_
_entity.id
_entity.type
_entity.pdbx_description
1 polymer ?
#
loop_
_entity_poly.entity_id
_entity_poly.type
_entity_poly.pdbx_seq_one_letter_code
_entity_poly.pdbx_strand_id
1 'polypeptide(L)'
;MSSKFKQLPSNCSLAQFLTKHDDQLHNGFITRLDRSSIHLKRYSLQIVSLQRAFLTSSFRISFLKALTINIFLLAFMGGLASLIIFNDLSFSSRFSLRLGVCITKDLLISWAMIVMLSSTTVPFFLGECRLRFCYGFRIAEIVIRKPPASLHTRLSDQRIEKYWRIATRAVNPKLLYSRAGAMLSKDYWTLEYATVLDAYTSIGKGEFNEEDLEFSIWKQENGVWNACELWRTHDIMTDQQEVNMFKVLYFPTCQTHD
;
A
#
# COMPACT_ATOMS: atom_id res chain seq x y z
N MET A 1 15.28 17.00 27.14
CA MET A 1 14.50 15.93 26.47
C MET A 1 14.27 16.37 25.03
N SER A 2 15.06 15.86 24.08
CA SER A 2 14.88 16.17 22.66
C SER A 2 13.51 15.69 22.20
N SER A 3 12.69 16.54 21.57
CA SER A 3 11.45 16.09 20.97
C SER A 3 11.82 15.04 19.92
N LYS A 4 11.32 13.81 20.09
CA LYS A 4 11.55 12.71 19.14
C LYS A 4 10.78 12.88 17.82
N PHE A 5 10.13 14.03 17.67
CA PHE A 5 9.40 14.44 16.49
C PHE A 5 10.15 15.61 15.87
N LYS A 6 10.45 15.47 14.58
CA LYS A 6 11.00 16.54 13.74
C LYS A 6 9.83 17.35 13.21
N GLN A 7 9.76 18.62 13.59
CA GLN A 7 8.79 19.55 13.03
C GLN A 7 9.26 20.03 11.67
N LEU A 8 8.37 19.99 10.68
CA LEU A 8 8.60 20.65 9.40
C LEU A 8 8.15 22.12 9.48
N PRO A 9 8.96 23.07 9.00
CA PRO A 9 8.50 24.42 8.75
C PRO A 9 7.29 24.39 7.81
N SER A 10 6.23 25.15 8.12
CA SER A 10 5.01 25.23 7.29
C SER A 10 5.29 25.69 5.86
N ASN A 11 6.36 26.46 5.66
CA ASN A 11 6.77 27.00 4.36
C ASN A 11 7.64 26.04 3.54
N CYS A 12 7.97 24.85 4.07
CA CYS A 12 8.76 23.86 3.33
C CYS A 12 7.91 23.20 2.23
N SER A 13 8.53 22.95 1.07
CA SER A 13 7.92 22.23 -0.06
C SER A 13 7.33 20.88 0.36
N LEU A 14 8.02 20.13 1.20
CA LEU A 14 7.55 18.84 1.73
C LEU A 14 6.29 19.01 2.59
N ALA A 15 6.21 20.07 3.41
CA ALA A 15 5.02 20.33 4.23
C ALA A 15 3.82 20.71 3.35
N GLN A 16 4.05 21.49 2.29
CA GLN A 16 3.01 21.82 1.31
C GLN A 16 2.54 20.59 0.54
N PHE A 17 3.48 19.73 0.13
CA PHE A 17 3.19 18.43 -0.50
C PHE A 17 2.31 17.56 0.41
N LEU A 18 2.71 17.36 1.66
CA LEU A 18 1.93 16.56 2.61
C LEU A 18 0.54 17.15 2.83
N THR A 19 0.44 18.48 2.98
CA THR A 19 -0.84 19.18 3.17
C THR A 19 -1.77 19.05 1.96
N LYS A 20 -1.22 19.10 0.73
CA LYS A 20 -1.99 18.94 -0.51
C LYS A 20 -2.67 17.57 -0.59
N HIS A 21 -2.00 16.54 -0.09
CA HIS A 21 -2.47 15.15 -0.16
C HIS A 21 -3.19 14.69 1.11
N ASP A 22 -3.21 15.51 2.16
CA ASP A 22 -3.86 15.16 3.40
C ASP A 22 -5.38 15.33 3.28
N ASP A 23 -6.10 14.33 3.76
CA ASP A 23 -7.54 14.42 3.87
C ASP A 23 -7.86 14.69 5.34
N GLN A 24 -8.86 15.54 5.61
CA GLN A 24 -9.33 15.88 6.98
C GLN A 24 -9.67 14.64 7.84
N LEU A 25 -9.82 13.47 7.22
CA LEU A 25 -10.15 12.20 7.85
C LEU A 25 -8.92 11.37 8.27
N HIS A 26 -7.75 11.61 7.71
CA HIS A 26 -6.59 10.73 7.84
C HIS A 26 -5.41 11.40 8.59
N ASN A 27 -5.24 12.72 8.46
CA ASN A 27 -4.30 13.57 9.22
C ASN A 27 -2.90 12.97 9.42
N GLY A 28 -2.38 12.27 8.40
CA GLY A 28 -1.12 11.57 8.54
C GLY A 28 -0.77 10.62 7.40
N PHE A 29 0.51 10.25 7.37
CA PHE A 29 1.08 9.36 6.37
C PHE A 29 2.16 8.49 6.99
N ILE A 30 2.37 7.30 6.41
CA ILE A 30 3.62 6.58 6.57
C ILE A 30 4.36 6.65 5.25
N THR A 31 5.58 7.17 5.30
CA THR A 31 6.50 7.11 4.18
C THR A 31 7.55 6.05 4.47
N ARG A 32 7.93 5.31 3.46
CA ARG A 32 9.12 4.46 3.49
C ARG A 32 9.79 4.54 2.14
N LEU A 33 11.09 4.80 2.18
CA LEU A 33 11.93 4.51 1.04
C LEU A 33 12.32 3.03 1.11
N ASP A 34 11.69 2.21 0.28
CA ASP A 34 12.03 0.80 0.18
C ASP A 34 13.34 0.66 -0.60
N ARG A 35 14.43 0.62 0.15
CA ARG A 35 15.78 0.30 -0.35
C ARG A 35 16.11 -1.18 -0.17
N SER A 36 15.11 -2.09 -0.13
CA SER A 36 15.33 -3.53 0.06
C SER A 36 16.55 -4.00 -0.73
N SER A 37 17.56 -4.43 0.02
CA SER A 37 18.93 -4.10 -0.33
C SER A 37 19.55 -5.05 -1.37
N ILE A 38 20.15 -4.44 -2.39
CA ILE A 38 21.35 -4.92 -3.09
C ILE A 38 22.58 -4.87 -2.15
N HIS A 39 22.49 -4.17 -1.01
CA HIS A 39 23.61 -3.70 -0.19
C HIS A 39 24.09 -4.61 0.97
N LEU A 40 23.48 -5.77 1.23
CA LEU A 40 24.02 -6.76 2.20
C LEU A 40 24.92 -7.84 1.56
N LYS A 41 25.43 -7.64 0.33
CA LYS A 41 26.39 -8.56 -0.32
C LYS A 41 27.53 -7.83 -1.05
N ARG A 42 28.24 -6.96 -0.35
CA ARG A 42 29.57 -6.45 -0.80
C ARG A 42 30.75 -7.16 -0.13
N TYR A 43 30.51 -8.05 0.84
CA TYR A 43 31.58 -8.76 1.58
C TYR A 43 31.55 -10.29 1.53
N SER A 44 30.69 -10.92 0.69
CA SER A 44 30.73 -12.37 0.51
C SER A 44 30.77 -12.72 -0.97
N LEU A 45 32.00 -12.99 -1.40
CA LEU A 45 32.44 -13.35 -2.73
C LEU A 45 31.70 -14.61 -3.26
N GLN A 46 31.31 -14.53 -4.54
CA GLN A 46 31.36 -15.62 -5.53
C GLN A 46 30.31 -16.76 -5.66
N ILE A 47 29.17 -16.79 -4.95
CA ILE A 47 28.11 -17.82 -5.23
C ILE A 47 26.71 -17.21 -5.55
N VAL A 48 26.60 -15.88 -5.64
CA VAL A 48 25.28 -15.20 -5.59
C VAL A 48 24.99 -14.34 -6.83
N SER A 49 25.19 -14.91 -8.02
CA SER A 49 24.59 -14.39 -9.25
C SER A 49 23.13 -14.82 -9.42
N LEU A 50 22.71 -15.93 -8.78
CA LEU A 50 21.33 -16.45 -8.87
C LEU A 50 20.33 -15.81 -7.90
N GLN A 51 20.78 -15.35 -6.73
CA GLN A 51 19.87 -14.74 -5.72
C GLN A 51 19.62 -13.24 -5.98
N ARG A 52 20.46 -12.58 -6.79
CA ARG A 52 20.28 -11.18 -7.24
C ARG A 52 19.08 -11.03 -8.18
N ALA A 53 18.74 -12.07 -8.94
CA ALA A 53 17.51 -12.10 -9.72
C ALA A 53 16.27 -12.35 -8.85
N PHE A 54 16.40 -13.02 -7.70
CA PHE A 54 15.26 -13.57 -6.96
C PHE A 54 14.43 -12.52 -6.19
N LEU A 55 15.06 -11.47 -5.65
CA LEU A 55 14.36 -10.41 -4.91
C LEU A 55 13.69 -9.38 -5.85
N THR A 56 14.40 -8.96 -6.90
CA THR A 56 13.77 -8.21 -8.00
C THR A 56 12.72 -9.05 -8.74
N SER A 57 12.90 -10.38 -8.80
CA SER A 57 11.86 -11.26 -9.33
C SER A 57 10.65 -11.32 -8.41
N SER A 58 10.80 -11.29 -7.07
CA SER A 58 9.64 -11.44 -6.17
C SER A 58 8.64 -10.30 -6.31
N PHE A 59 9.11 -9.06 -6.46
CA PHE A 59 8.23 -7.92 -6.76
C PHE A 59 7.68 -7.99 -8.19
N ARG A 60 8.51 -8.30 -9.20
CA ARG A 60 8.07 -8.46 -10.59
C ARG A 60 7.07 -9.61 -10.77
N ILE A 61 7.22 -10.70 -10.04
CA ILE A 61 6.33 -11.87 -10.00
C ILE A 61 5.03 -11.47 -9.30
N SER A 62 5.10 -10.70 -8.21
CA SER A 62 3.90 -10.20 -7.53
C SER A 62 3.12 -9.24 -8.43
N PHE A 63 3.81 -8.33 -9.13
CA PHE A 63 3.21 -7.45 -10.13
C PHE A 63 2.64 -8.23 -11.31
N LEU A 64 3.39 -9.19 -11.88
CA LEU A 64 2.93 -10.01 -13.00
C LEU A 64 1.73 -10.88 -12.61
N LYS A 65 1.73 -11.42 -11.39
CA LYS A 65 0.60 -12.17 -10.83
C LYS A 65 -0.62 -11.26 -10.67
N ALA A 66 -0.45 -10.06 -10.12
CA ALA A 66 -1.52 -9.08 -9.99
C ALA A 66 -2.04 -8.63 -11.38
N LEU A 67 -1.15 -8.41 -12.34
CA LEU A 67 -1.50 -8.07 -13.72
C LEU A 67 -2.30 -9.20 -14.37
N THR A 68 -1.85 -10.44 -14.23
CA THR A 68 -2.53 -11.63 -14.77
C THR A 68 -3.93 -11.78 -14.18
N ILE A 69 -4.07 -11.61 -12.87
CA ILE A 69 -5.37 -11.66 -12.18
C ILE A 69 -6.29 -10.54 -12.68
N ASN A 70 -5.79 -9.30 -12.81
CA ASN A 70 -6.60 -8.18 -13.26
C ASN A 70 -7.00 -8.30 -14.75
N ILE A 71 -6.11 -8.81 -15.61
CA ILE A 71 -6.44 -9.10 -17.02
C ILE A 71 -7.49 -10.21 -17.10
N PHE A 72 -7.32 -11.29 -16.33
CA PHE A 72 -8.29 -12.39 -16.28
C PHE A 72 -9.65 -11.90 -15.79
N LEU A 73 -9.68 -11.08 -14.74
CA LEU A 73 -10.91 -10.48 -14.22
C LEU A 73 -11.56 -9.60 -15.29
N LEU A 74 -10.80 -8.73 -15.96
CA LEU A 74 -11.34 -7.88 -17.03
C LEU A 74 -11.92 -8.71 -18.19
N ALA A 75 -11.21 -9.76 -18.63
CA ALA A 75 -11.66 -10.65 -19.69
C ALA A 75 -12.92 -11.43 -19.29
N PHE A 76 -12.97 -11.94 -18.05
CA PHE A 76 -14.12 -12.65 -17.52
C PHE A 76 -15.36 -11.75 -17.43
N MET A 77 -15.20 -10.53 -16.93
CA MET A 77 -16.29 -9.54 -16.83
C MET A 77 -16.75 -9.08 -18.21
N GLY A 78 -15.83 -8.86 -19.15
CA GLY A 78 -16.16 -8.57 -20.55
C GLY A 78 -16.91 -9.71 -21.23
N GLY A 79 -16.54 -10.96 -20.94
CA GLY A 79 -17.24 -12.16 -21.40
C GLY A 79 -18.67 -12.25 -20.84
N LEU A 80 -18.85 -12.03 -19.53
CA LEU A 80 -20.18 -11.99 -18.90
C LEU A 80 -21.05 -10.88 -19.49
N ALA A 81 -20.51 -9.67 -19.65
CA ALA A 81 -21.23 -8.56 -20.27
C ALA A 81 -21.66 -8.89 -21.71
N SER A 82 -20.78 -9.50 -22.50
CA SER A 82 -21.07 -9.91 -23.87
C SER A 82 -22.16 -10.98 -23.93
N LEU A 83 -22.14 -11.95 -23.00
CA LEU A 83 -23.17 -12.98 -22.89
C LEU A 83 -24.53 -12.40 -22.49
N ILE A 84 -24.56 -11.42 -21.59
CA ILE A 84 -25.80 -10.72 -21.21
C ILE A 84 -26.39 -10.01 -22.44
N ILE A 85 -25.59 -9.23 -23.15
CA ILE A 85 -26.03 -8.51 -24.36
C ILE A 85 -26.53 -9.50 -25.42
N PHE A 86 -25.81 -10.60 -25.66
CA PHE A 86 -26.22 -11.62 -26.63
C PHE A 86 -27.54 -12.29 -26.24
N ASN A 87 -27.70 -12.62 -24.96
CA ASN A 87 -28.91 -13.23 -24.43
C ASN A 87 -30.11 -12.27 -24.56
N ASP A 88 -29.93 -10.99 -24.25
CA ASP A 88 -30.97 -9.97 -24.38
C ASP A 88 -31.40 -9.78 -25.84
N LEU A 89 -30.45 -9.80 -26.78
CA LEU A 89 -30.74 -9.70 -28.22
C LEU A 89 -31.45 -10.96 -28.76
N SER A 90 -31.19 -12.13 -28.17
CA SER A 90 -31.72 -13.42 -28.64
C SER A 90 -33.12 -13.73 -28.10
N PHE A 91 -33.54 -13.11 -26.99
CA PHE A 91 -34.85 -13.36 -26.38
C PHE A 91 -35.97 -12.53 -27.05
N SER A 92 -36.60 -13.10 -28.08
CA SER A 92 -37.84 -12.57 -28.66
C SER A 92 -39.05 -12.92 -27.78
N SER A 93 -39.49 -11.96 -26.95
CA SER A 93 -40.85 -11.80 -26.41
C SER A 93 -41.53 -12.96 -25.65
N ARG A 94 -41.82 -12.77 -24.34
CA ARG A 94 -43.13 -12.94 -23.65
C ARG A 94 -42.99 -12.74 -22.13
N PHE A 95 -44.03 -12.14 -21.52
CA PHE A 95 -44.26 -11.88 -20.07
C PHE A 95 -43.51 -10.69 -19.42
N SER A 96 -44.27 -9.70 -18.92
CA SER A 96 -43.71 -8.51 -18.22
C SER A 96 -43.02 -8.85 -16.89
N LEU A 97 -43.46 -9.91 -16.20
CA LEU A 97 -42.81 -10.38 -14.97
C LEU A 97 -41.42 -10.99 -15.25
N ARG A 98 -41.25 -11.71 -16.36
CA ARG A 98 -39.94 -12.23 -16.77
C ARG A 98 -39.00 -11.11 -17.17
N LEU A 99 -39.52 -10.07 -17.83
CA LEU A 99 -38.77 -8.87 -18.18
C LEU A 99 -38.24 -8.16 -16.92
N GLY A 100 -39.09 -7.97 -15.90
CA GLY A 100 -38.69 -7.36 -14.62
C GLY A 100 -37.60 -8.15 -13.89
N VAL A 101 -37.69 -9.49 -13.88
CA VAL A 101 -36.64 -10.35 -13.30
C VAL A 101 -35.34 -10.28 -14.10
N CYS A 102 -35.40 -10.21 -15.42
CA CYS A 102 -34.19 -10.06 -16.25
C CYS A 102 -33.51 -8.71 -15.98
N ILE A 103 -34.26 -7.60 -16.05
CA ILE A 103 -33.72 -6.24 -15.82
C ILE A 103 -33.10 -6.12 -14.44
N THR A 104 -33.75 -6.63 -13.39
CA THR A 104 -33.20 -6.56 -12.02
C THR A 104 -31.93 -7.40 -11.87
N LYS A 105 -31.87 -8.59 -12.49
CA LYS A 105 -30.67 -9.42 -12.55
C LYS A 105 -29.53 -8.71 -13.28
N ASP A 106 -29.78 -8.11 -14.43
CA ASP A 106 -28.74 -7.46 -15.24
C ASP A 106 -28.23 -6.17 -14.60
N LEU A 107 -29.11 -5.41 -13.93
CA LEU A 107 -28.72 -4.27 -13.08
C LEU A 107 -27.83 -4.71 -11.92
N LEU A 108 -28.20 -5.80 -11.23
CA LEU A 108 -27.43 -6.30 -10.09
C LEU A 108 -26.06 -6.82 -10.51
N ILE A 109 -25.98 -7.55 -11.63
CA ILE A 109 -24.72 -8.01 -12.19
C ILE A 109 -23.88 -6.79 -12.61
N SER A 110 -24.45 -5.85 -13.38
CA SER A 110 -23.75 -4.64 -13.82
C SER A 110 -23.21 -3.82 -12.66
N TRP A 111 -24.00 -3.67 -11.59
CA TRP A 111 -23.57 -3.02 -10.36
C TRP A 111 -22.40 -3.74 -9.71
N ALA A 112 -22.48 -5.07 -9.56
CA ALA A 112 -21.37 -5.87 -9.06
C ALA A 112 -20.11 -5.73 -9.94
N MET A 113 -20.28 -5.62 -11.27
CA MET A 113 -19.17 -5.39 -12.19
C MET A 113 -18.50 -4.04 -11.94
N ILE A 114 -19.30 -2.97 -11.81
CA ILE A 114 -18.80 -1.61 -11.54
C ILE A 114 -18.06 -1.57 -10.20
N VAL A 115 -18.61 -2.19 -9.16
CA VAL A 115 -17.96 -2.24 -7.83
C VAL A 115 -16.63 -3.00 -7.91
N MET A 116 -16.58 -4.14 -8.60
CA MET A 116 -15.34 -4.91 -8.78
C MET A 116 -14.29 -4.13 -9.59
N LEU A 117 -14.68 -3.52 -10.71
CA LEU A 117 -13.80 -2.71 -11.56
C LEU A 117 -13.23 -1.50 -10.81
N SER A 118 -14.08 -0.75 -10.13
CA SER A 118 -13.69 0.47 -9.39
C SER A 118 -12.81 0.18 -8.18
N SER A 119 -13.00 -0.97 -7.51
CA SER A 119 -12.23 -1.32 -6.31
C SER A 119 -10.90 -2.03 -6.61
N THR A 120 -10.80 -2.79 -7.72
CA THR A 120 -9.61 -3.63 -8.00
C THR A 120 -8.86 -3.19 -9.26
N THR A 121 -9.55 -3.19 -10.40
CA THR A 121 -8.93 -3.03 -11.71
C THR A 121 -8.47 -1.59 -11.95
N VAL A 122 -9.37 -0.62 -11.73
CA VAL A 122 -9.08 0.80 -11.97
C VAL A 122 -7.90 1.29 -11.13
N PRO A 123 -7.83 1.05 -9.80
CA PRO A 123 -6.70 1.47 -8.99
C PRO A 123 -5.39 0.78 -9.38
N PHE A 124 -5.44 -0.47 -9.82
CA PHE A 124 -4.24 -1.20 -10.27
C PHE A 124 -3.66 -0.62 -11.57
N PHE A 125 -4.50 -0.33 -12.57
CA PHE A 125 -4.03 0.23 -13.83
C PHE A 125 -3.64 1.71 -13.71
N LEU A 126 -4.45 2.53 -13.05
CA LEU A 126 -4.17 3.96 -12.88
C LEU A 126 -3.09 4.24 -11.83
N GLY A 127 -2.89 3.33 -10.89
CA GLY A 127 -1.87 3.42 -9.85
C GLY A 127 -0.58 2.70 -10.25
N GLU A 128 -0.53 1.38 -10.02
CA GLU A 128 0.68 0.56 -10.25
C GLU A 128 1.14 0.60 -11.71
N CYS A 129 0.28 0.26 -12.67
CA CYS A 129 0.73 0.18 -14.07
C CYS A 129 1.20 1.54 -14.59
N ARG A 130 0.48 2.62 -14.28
CA ARG A 130 0.90 3.99 -14.61
C ARG A 130 2.24 4.34 -13.98
N LEU A 131 2.45 4.01 -12.71
CA LEU A 131 3.72 4.25 -12.01
C LEU A 131 4.88 3.54 -12.72
N ARG A 132 4.69 2.27 -13.08
CA ARG A 132 5.69 1.46 -13.80
C ARG A 132 5.94 1.96 -15.22
N PHE A 133 4.90 2.45 -15.90
CA PHE A 133 5.05 3.02 -17.23
C PHE A 133 5.84 4.33 -17.20
N CYS A 134 5.57 5.23 -16.25
CA CYS A 134 6.23 6.53 -16.17
C CYS A 134 7.65 6.48 -15.61
N TYR A 135 7.91 5.65 -14.60
CA TYR A 135 9.16 5.68 -13.82
C TYR A 135 9.95 4.35 -13.82
N GLY A 136 9.40 3.29 -14.41
CA GLY A 136 10.04 1.97 -14.44
C GLY A 136 10.14 1.28 -13.07
N PHE A 137 11.08 0.34 -12.96
CA PHE A 137 11.46 -0.30 -11.69
C PHE A 137 12.73 0.37 -11.18
N ARG A 138 12.62 1.09 -10.05
CA ARG A 138 13.74 1.84 -9.46
C ARG A 138 14.43 1.01 -8.36
N ILE A 139 15.66 1.39 -8.03
CA ILE A 139 16.46 0.72 -6.98
C ILE A 139 15.94 1.08 -5.58
N ALA A 140 15.45 2.31 -5.42
CA ALA A 140 14.75 2.77 -4.22
C ALA A 140 13.34 3.16 -4.64
N GLU A 141 12.33 2.57 -3.99
CA GLU A 141 10.93 2.86 -4.29
C GLU A 141 10.28 3.59 -3.13
N ILE A 142 9.66 4.73 -3.43
CA ILE A 142 8.90 5.51 -2.46
C ILE A 142 7.55 4.81 -2.23
N VAL A 143 7.27 4.50 -0.97
CA VAL A 143 6.02 3.91 -0.51
C VAL A 143 5.35 4.90 0.43
N ILE A 144 4.20 5.45 0.03
CA ILE A 144 3.41 6.38 0.84
C ILE A 144 2.06 5.75 1.14
N ARG A 145 1.73 5.59 2.43
CA ARG A 145 0.49 4.96 2.87
C ARG A 145 -0.30 5.87 3.77
N LYS A 146 -1.61 5.89 3.56
CA LYS A 146 -2.57 6.58 4.43
C LYS A 146 -2.99 5.66 5.58
N PRO A 147 -3.15 6.21 6.79
CA PRO A 147 -3.73 5.48 7.91
C PRO A 147 -5.20 5.18 7.63
N PRO A 148 -5.79 4.19 8.30
CA PRO A 148 -7.24 4.02 8.28
C PRO A 148 -7.91 5.15 9.05
N ALA A 149 -9.09 5.59 8.62
CA ALA A 149 -9.86 6.66 9.26
C ALA A 149 -10.12 6.44 10.77
N SER A 150 -10.14 5.19 11.22
CA SER A 150 -10.30 4.79 12.63
C SER A 150 -9.10 5.14 13.53
N LEU A 151 -7.93 5.39 12.95
CA LEU A 151 -6.68 5.61 13.68
C LEU A 151 -6.54 7.04 14.22
N HIS A 152 -7.36 7.96 13.74
CA HIS A 152 -7.28 9.41 13.97
C HIS A 152 -7.31 9.81 15.46
N THR A 153 -8.03 9.07 16.30
CA THR A 153 -8.21 9.41 17.72
C THR A 153 -7.13 8.83 18.64
N ARG A 154 -6.27 7.94 18.14
CA ARG A 154 -5.41 7.10 19.00
C ARG A 154 -3.93 7.45 18.99
N LEU A 155 -3.49 8.32 18.09
CA LEU A 155 -2.07 8.66 17.91
C LEU A 155 -1.63 9.88 18.74
N SER A 156 -2.37 10.39 19.72
CA SER A 156 -1.88 11.53 20.55
C SER A 156 -0.97 11.09 21.70
N ASP A 157 -1.16 9.87 22.25
CA ASP A 157 -0.61 9.51 23.57
C ASP A 157 0.28 8.26 23.62
N GLN A 158 0.76 7.76 22.48
CA GLN A 158 1.33 6.40 22.43
C GLN A 158 2.85 6.36 22.40
N ARG A 159 3.40 5.45 23.21
CA ARG A 159 4.83 5.08 23.23
C ARG A 159 5.29 4.71 21.82
N ILE A 160 6.50 5.14 21.46
CA ILE A 160 7.18 4.91 20.16
C ILE A 160 7.10 3.45 19.69
N GLU A 161 7.14 2.51 20.62
CA GLU A 161 7.00 1.07 20.35
C GLU A 161 5.68 0.70 19.65
N LYS A 162 4.60 1.44 19.92
CA LYS A 162 3.32 1.23 19.24
C LYS A 162 3.33 1.80 17.82
N TYR A 163 3.92 2.98 17.62
CA TYR A 163 4.15 3.55 16.28
C TYR A 163 5.00 2.63 15.43
N TRP A 164 6.06 2.09 16.01
CA TRP A 164 6.91 1.08 15.38
C TRP A 164 6.07 -0.13 14.96
N ARG A 165 5.32 -0.75 15.87
CA ARG A 165 4.46 -1.91 15.55
C ARG A 165 3.45 -1.63 14.46
N ILE A 166 2.82 -0.46 14.46
CA ILE A 166 1.87 -0.05 13.43
C ILE A 166 2.59 0.07 12.08
N ALA A 167 3.73 0.76 12.06
CA ALA A 167 4.49 0.99 10.84
C ALA A 167 5.09 -0.29 10.26
N THR A 168 5.64 -1.19 11.08
CA THR A 168 6.21 -2.44 10.55
C THR A 168 5.11 -3.34 9.98
N ARG A 169 3.91 -3.37 10.58
CA ARG A 169 2.75 -4.03 9.97
C ARG A 169 2.31 -3.36 8.68
N ALA A 170 2.28 -2.04 8.70
CA ALA A 170 1.88 -1.23 7.56
C ALA A 170 2.84 -1.34 6.39
N VAL A 171 4.09 -1.79 6.57
CA VAL A 171 5.05 -1.86 5.46
C VAL A 171 5.60 -3.25 5.16
N ASN A 172 5.39 -4.27 6.00
CA ASN A 172 5.87 -5.62 5.70
C ASN A 172 4.97 -6.29 4.63
N PRO A 173 5.45 -6.52 3.40
CA PRO A 173 4.65 -7.10 2.32
C PRO A 173 4.18 -8.52 2.66
N LYS A 174 4.98 -9.30 3.39
CA LYS A 174 4.56 -10.65 3.82
C LYS A 174 3.35 -10.57 4.73
N LEU A 175 3.27 -9.59 5.63
CA LEU A 175 2.12 -9.44 6.54
C LEU A 175 0.87 -8.96 5.80
N LEU A 176 1.03 -8.11 4.78
CA LEU A 176 -0.09 -7.57 4.00
C LEU A 176 -0.69 -8.60 3.04
N TYR A 177 0.15 -9.40 2.38
CA TYR A 177 -0.29 -10.34 1.35
C TYR A 177 -0.49 -11.78 1.83
N SER A 178 0.00 -12.16 3.02
CA SER A 178 -0.22 -13.50 3.58
C SER A 178 -1.64 -13.73 4.10
N ARG A 179 -2.39 -12.65 4.39
CA ARG A 179 -3.76 -12.73 4.88
C ARG A 179 -4.65 -11.84 4.02
N ALA A 180 -5.49 -12.44 3.17
CA ALA A 180 -6.48 -11.70 2.40
C ALA A 180 -7.40 -10.85 3.30
N GLY A 181 -7.71 -11.34 4.51
CA GLY A 181 -8.46 -10.59 5.52
C GLY A 181 -7.72 -9.38 6.09
N ALA A 182 -6.40 -9.27 5.94
CA ALA A 182 -5.66 -8.07 6.36
C ALA A 182 -5.99 -6.85 5.49
N MET A 183 -6.30 -7.05 4.21
CA MET A 183 -6.76 -5.97 3.31
C MET A 183 -8.15 -5.45 3.68
N LEU A 184 -8.98 -6.30 4.30
CA LEU A 184 -10.31 -5.94 4.83
C LEU A 184 -10.26 -5.48 6.29
N SER A 185 -9.07 -5.42 6.89
CA SER A 185 -8.92 -5.01 8.27
C SER A 185 -9.20 -3.51 8.42
N LYS A 186 -9.85 -3.13 9.52
CA LYS A 186 -10.01 -1.73 9.93
C LYS A 186 -8.68 -1.03 10.22
N ASP A 187 -7.60 -1.80 10.36
CA ASP A 187 -6.24 -1.33 10.60
C ASP A 187 -5.38 -1.31 9.32
N TYR A 188 -5.99 -1.49 8.14
CA TYR A 188 -5.25 -1.56 6.88
C TYR A 188 -4.75 -0.17 6.46
N TRP A 189 -3.46 -0.11 6.12
CA TRP A 189 -2.81 1.07 5.58
C TRP A 189 -2.83 1.00 4.06
N THR A 190 -3.54 1.93 3.44
CA THR A 190 -3.76 1.94 1.99
C THR A 190 -2.62 2.64 1.30
N LEU A 191 -2.05 1.99 0.27
CA LEU A 191 -1.02 2.58 -0.59
C LEU A 191 -1.63 3.64 -1.50
N GLU A 192 -1.03 4.82 -1.54
CA GLU A 192 -1.59 5.96 -2.27
C GLU A 192 -0.74 6.32 -3.49
N TYR A 193 -1.05 5.68 -4.63
CA TYR A 193 -0.25 5.86 -5.85
C TYR A 193 -0.26 7.28 -6.40
N ALA A 194 -1.35 8.02 -6.25
CA ALA A 194 -1.42 9.42 -6.69
C ALA A 194 -0.37 10.28 -5.97
N THR A 195 -0.30 10.14 -4.65
CA THR A 195 0.70 10.82 -3.81
C THR A 195 2.12 10.36 -4.15
N VAL A 196 2.34 9.08 -4.44
CA VAL A 196 3.65 8.58 -4.89
C VAL A 196 4.06 9.17 -6.25
N LEU A 197 3.15 9.25 -7.22
CA LEU A 197 3.40 9.84 -8.53
C LEU A 197 3.75 11.33 -8.42
N ASP A 198 3.00 12.06 -7.59
CA ASP A 198 3.25 13.48 -7.32
C ASP A 198 4.59 13.65 -6.59
N ALA A 199 4.93 12.77 -5.65
CA ALA A 199 6.23 12.79 -4.97
C ALA A 199 7.39 12.65 -5.96
N TYR A 200 7.33 11.67 -6.87
CA TYR A 200 8.37 11.53 -7.91
C TYR A 200 8.46 12.76 -8.81
N THR A 201 7.33 13.39 -9.12
CA THR A 201 7.30 14.61 -9.93
C THR A 201 7.96 15.78 -9.18
N SER A 202 7.63 15.98 -7.91
CA SER A 202 8.23 17.01 -7.05
C SER A 202 9.73 16.81 -6.84
N ILE A 203 10.17 15.55 -6.66
CA ILE A 203 11.59 15.19 -6.58
C ILE A 203 12.31 15.48 -7.90
N GLY A 204 11.69 15.14 -9.04
CA GLY A 204 12.24 15.45 -10.37
C GLY A 204 12.40 16.96 -10.62
N LYS A 205 11.59 17.78 -9.96
CA LYS A 205 11.70 19.26 -9.98
C LYS A 205 12.71 19.82 -8.96
N GLY A 206 13.26 18.98 -8.08
CA GLY A 206 14.14 19.40 -7.00
C GLY A 206 13.43 20.13 -5.85
N GLU A 207 12.12 19.92 -5.67
CA GLU A 207 11.36 20.54 -4.57
C GLU A 207 11.79 19.97 -3.21
N PHE A 208 12.04 18.66 -3.13
CA PHE A 208 12.60 17.95 -1.97
C PHE A 208 13.31 16.67 -2.43
N ASN A 209 14.07 16.03 -1.54
CA ASN A 209 14.88 14.85 -1.86
C ASN A 209 14.15 13.54 -1.52
N GLU A 210 14.54 12.44 -2.18
CA GLU A 210 14.04 11.09 -1.85
C GLU A 210 14.31 10.70 -0.39
N GLU A 211 15.43 11.18 0.16
CA GLU A 211 15.86 10.95 1.54
C GLU A 211 14.93 11.59 2.57
N ASP A 212 14.24 12.67 2.19
CA ASP A 212 13.27 13.31 3.07
C ASP A 212 12.02 12.44 3.32
N LEU A 213 11.80 11.42 2.45
CA LEU A 213 10.72 10.43 2.57
C LEU A 213 11.22 9.08 3.13
N GLU A 214 12.36 9.07 3.81
CA GLU A 214 12.81 7.90 4.59
C GLU A 214 11.78 7.45 5.63
N PHE A 215 11.99 6.26 6.21
CA PHE A 215 10.97 5.58 7.00
C PHE A 215 10.49 6.41 8.19
N SER A 216 9.33 7.03 8.02
CA SER A 216 8.81 8.06 8.92
C SER A 216 7.29 8.00 8.99
N ILE A 217 6.75 8.31 10.17
CA ILE A 217 5.32 8.57 10.36
C ILE A 217 5.13 10.07 10.41
N TRP A 218 4.32 10.60 9.51
CA TRP A 218 3.93 11.99 9.44
C TRP A 218 2.57 12.16 10.08
N LYS A 219 2.44 13.20 10.90
CA LYS A 219 1.18 13.56 11.53
C LYS A 219 1.01 15.07 11.48
N GLN A 220 -0.17 15.52 11.09
CA GLN A 220 -0.50 16.94 11.16
C GLN A 220 -1.13 17.26 12.52
N GLU A 221 -0.56 18.22 13.23
CA GLU A 221 -1.11 18.73 14.50
C GLU A 221 -1.13 20.25 14.43
N ASN A 222 -2.33 20.85 14.57
CA ASN A 222 -2.52 22.30 14.55
C ASN A 222 -1.89 23.01 13.33
N GLY A 223 -1.98 22.39 12.14
CA GLY A 223 -1.41 22.93 10.91
C GLY A 223 0.12 22.77 10.79
N VAL A 224 0.76 22.09 11.73
CA VAL A 224 2.20 21.79 11.71
C VAL A 224 2.41 20.30 11.48
N TRP A 225 3.31 19.95 10.56
CA TRP A 225 3.68 18.56 10.29
C TRP A 225 4.78 18.09 11.24
N ASN A 226 4.48 17.03 11.97
CA ASN A 226 5.39 16.33 12.87
C ASN A 226 5.82 15.00 12.24
N ALA A 227 7.13 14.78 12.12
CA ALA A 227 7.71 13.53 11.62
C ALA A 227 8.27 12.70 12.79
N CYS A 228 7.79 11.47 12.94
CA CYS A 228 8.46 10.46 13.75
C CYS A 228 9.37 9.63 12.83
N GLU A 229 10.66 9.98 12.81
CA GLU A 229 11.68 9.29 12.01
C GLU A 229 11.99 7.92 12.64
N LEU A 230 11.28 6.90 12.17
CA LEU A 230 11.41 5.54 12.69
C LEU A 230 12.79 4.94 12.38
N TRP A 231 13.41 5.34 11.25
CA TRP A 231 14.75 4.91 10.89
C TRP A 231 15.82 5.34 11.91
N ARG A 232 15.67 6.52 12.55
CA ARG A 232 16.58 6.96 13.64
C ARG A 232 16.36 6.19 14.93
N THR A 233 15.17 5.61 15.09
CA THR A 233 14.87 4.74 16.23
C THR A 233 15.48 3.34 16.03
N HIS A 234 15.84 2.99 14.79
CA HIS A 234 16.40 1.69 14.43
C HIS A 234 17.81 1.45 14.98
N ASP A 235 18.56 2.51 15.33
CA ASP A 235 19.82 2.38 16.10
C ASP A 235 19.62 1.71 17.48
N ILE A 236 18.37 1.59 17.94
CA ILE A 236 18.03 1.00 19.25
C ILE A 236 17.68 -0.51 19.13
N MET A 237 17.43 -1.05 17.93
CA MET A 237 17.07 -2.46 17.74
C MET A 237 17.79 -3.10 16.55
N THR A 238 18.58 -4.13 16.85
CA THR A 238 19.25 -4.97 15.83
C THR A 238 18.24 -5.80 15.02
N ASP A 239 18.56 -6.13 13.76
CA ASP A 239 17.78 -7.05 12.90
C ASP A 239 17.40 -8.37 13.61
N GLN A 240 18.29 -8.85 14.49
CA GLN A 240 18.06 -10.05 15.28
C GLN A 240 16.99 -9.85 16.37
N GLN A 241 16.96 -8.68 17.01
CA GLN A 241 15.89 -8.30 17.95
C GLN A 241 14.57 -8.10 17.23
N GLU A 242 14.60 -7.54 16.00
CA GLU A 242 13.41 -7.41 15.16
C GLU A 242 12.79 -8.79 14.89
N VAL A 243 13.57 -9.74 14.38
CA VAL A 243 13.11 -11.11 14.10
C VAL A 243 12.63 -11.84 15.36
N ASN A 244 13.32 -11.67 16.49
CA ASN A 244 12.94 -12.32 17.75
C ASN A 244 11.65 -11.74 18.34
N MET A 245 11.46 -10.42 18.30
CA MET A 245 10.22 -9.79 18.72
C MET A 245 9.05 -10.25 17.81
N PHE A 246 9.30 -10.43 16.51
CA PHE A 246 8.33 -11.00 15.58
C PHE A 246 7.97 -12.46 15.89
N LYS A 247 8.94 -13.31 16.26
CA LYS A 247 8.66 -14.71 16.61
C LYS A 247 7.77 -14.81 17.86
N VAL A 248 8.08 -14.04 18.90
CA VAL A 248 7.33 -14.02 20.17
C VAL A 248 5.87 -13.57 19.97
N LEU A 249 5.61 -12.67 19.01
CA LEU A 249 4.28 -12.10 18.79
C LEU A 249 3.34 -12.97 17.93
N TYR A 250 3.87 -13.87 17.10
CA TYR A 250 3.08 -14.64 16.13
C TYR A 250 3.14 -16.16 16.34
N PHE A 251 4.16 -16.63 17.03
CA PHE A 251 4.21 -17.94 17.64
C PHE A 251 4.32 -17.72 19.15
N PRO A 252 3.21 -17.42 19.85
CA PRO A 252 3.20 -17.76 21.25
C PRO A 252 3.41 -19.27 21.24
N THR A 253 4.63 -19.71 21.53
CA THR A 253 4.87 -21.09 21.92
C THR A 253 3.77 -21.38 22.91
N CYS A 254 2.89 -22.33 22.59
CA CYS A 254 2.08 -22.98 23.60
C CYS A 254 3.09 -23.42 24.65
N GLN A 255 3.26 -22.62 25.70
CA GLN A 255 3.92 -23.05 26.90
C GLN A 255 2.97 -24.11 27.41
N THR A 256 3.28 -25.36 27.08
CA THR A 256 2.86 -26.50 27.85
C THR A 256 3.31 -26.20 29.28
N HIS A 257 2.35 -25.79 30.10
CA HIS A 257 2.50 -25.83 31.54
C HIS A 257 2.66 -27.31 31.89
N ASP A 258 3.91 -27.69 32.16
CA ASP A 258 4.20 -28.84 33.01
C ASP A 258 3.96 -28.45 34.48
#